data_AF-A0A536W7Z0-F1
#
_entry.id   AF-A0A536W7Z0-F1
#
_cell.length_a   1.000
_cell.length_b   1.000
_cell.length_c   1.000
_cell.angle_alpha   90.00
_cell.angle_beta   90.00
_cell.angle_gamma   90.00
#
_symmetry.space_group_name_H-M   'P 1'
#
loop_
_entity.id
_entity.type
_entity.pdbx_description
1 polymer ?
#
loop_
_entity_poly.entity_id
_entity_poly.type
_entity_poly.pdbx_seq_one_letter_code
_entity_poly.pdbx_strand_id
1 'polypeptide(L)'
;PGTHSLYIHAVGNCGSPNAASAGPVWNIVGAQAGSKRTGDLPELTAGSEGRAELQTSSAALSVGTGKPNDVIGHAVVIHAAVDPDPKVEFGVRNGWLACGVIERSEGLDLKKLF
;
A
#
# COMPACT_ATOMS: atom_id res chain seq x y z
N PRO A 1 15.95 8.95 -3.69
CA PRO A 1 15.65 9.44 -5.04
C PRO A 1 15.43 8.27 -6.00
N GLY A 2 14.61 8.45 -7.03
CA GLY A 2 14.27 7.42 -8.02
C GLY A 2 12.86 6.88 -7.86
N THR A 3 12.56 5.81 -8.60
CA THR A 3 11.24 5.16 -8.65
C THR A 3 11.13 4.05 -7.61
N HIS A 4 10.01 4.05 -6.90
CA HIS A 4 9.71 3.14 -5.81
C HIS A 4 8.39 2.43 -6.07
N SER A 5 8.35 1.11 -5.87
CA SER A 5 7.08 0.39 -5.84
C SER A 5 6.24 0.85 -4.65
N LEU A 6 4.93 0.94 -4.87
CA LEU A 6 3.94 1.29 -3.86
C LEU A 6 2.78 0.28 -3.95
N TYR A 7 2.45 -0.35 -2.82
CA TYR A 7 1.39 -1.35 -2.78
C TYR A 7 0.50 -1.16 -1.56
N ILE A 8 -0.77 -1.57 -1.70
CA ILE A 8 -1.65 -1.88 -0.58
C ILE A 8 -1.40 -3.35 -0.20
N HIS A 9 -1.02 -3.59 1.03
CA HIS A 9 -0.77 -4.89 1.63
C HIS A 9 -2.00 -5.38 2.40
N ALA A 10 -2.12 -6.71 2.50
CA ALA A 10 -3.32 -7.39 2.93
C ALA A 10 -3.72 -7.13 4.39
N VAL A 11 -2.79 -6.73 5.25
CA VAL A 11 -3.01 -6.55 6.68
C VAL A 11 -2.64 -5.12 7.09
N GLY A 12 -3.57 -4.42 7.75
CA GLY A 12 -3.36 -3.13 8.39
C GLY A 12 -2.50 -3.22 9.64
N ASN A 13 -1.25 -3.68 9.49
CA ASN A 13 -0.31 -3.87 10.59
C ASN A 13 1.11 -3.47 10.18
N CYS A 14 1.59 -2.35 10.72
CA CYS A 14 2.93 -1.83 10.50
C CYS A 14 3.87 -2.07 11.70
N GLY A 15 3.57 -3.04 12.57
CA GLY A 15 4.31 -3.26 13.81
C GLY A 15 5.74 -3.80 13.63
N SER A 16 6.03 -4.48 12.51
CA SER A 16 7.39 -4.91 12.19
C SER A 16 8.23 -3.75 11.61
N PRO A 17 9.51 -3.62 12.01
CA PRO A 17 10.38 -2.55 11.51
C PRO A 17 10.68 -2.61 10.01
N ASN A 18 10.40 -3.75 9.36
CA ASN A 18 10.58 -4.00 7.93
C ASN A 18 9.22 -4.14 7.19
N ALA A 19 8.11 -3.71 7.81
CA ALA A 19 6.74 -3.81 7.29
C ALA A 19 6.24 -5.23 6.91
N ALA A 20 6.96 -6.31 7.25
CA ALA A 20 6.53 -7.69 7.00
C ALA A 20 5.19 -8.05 7.67
N SER A 21 4.86 -7.42 8.80
CA SER A 21 3.56 -7.56 9.46
C SER A 21 2.37 -7.15 8.61
N ALA A 22 2.58 -6.37 7.54
CA ALA A 22 1.53 -5.97 6.62
C ALA A 22 1.07 -7.14 5.71
N GLY A 23 1.84 -8.24 5.68
CA GLY A 23 1.52 -9.41 4.86
C GLY A 23 1.72 -9.14 3.36
N PRO A 24 1.23 -10.04 2.48
CA PRO A 24 1.48 -9.94 1.04
C PRO A 24 0.76 -8.75 0.42
N VAL A 25 1.13 -8.38 -0.81
CA VAL A 25 0.34 -7.41 -1.58
C VAL A 25 -1.09 -7.90 -1.70
N TRP A 26 -2.03 -7.02 -1.39
CA TRP A 26 -3.43 -7.37 -1.29
C TRP A 26 -4.01 -7.73 -2.66
N ASN A 27 -4.71 -8.86 -2.71
CA ASN A 27 -5.52 -9.25 -3.85
C ASN A 27 -6.81 -9.89 -3.35
N ILE A 28 -7.92 -9.54 -3.97
CA ILE A 28 -9.23 -10.09 -3.60
C ILE A 28 -9.26 -11.59 -3.96
N VAL A 29 -9.82 -12.40 -3.06
CA VAL A 29 -10.03 -13.84 -3.30
C VAL A 29 -10.87 -14.03 -4.56
N GLY A 30 -10.40 -14.87 -5.49
CA GLY A 30 -11.08 -15.13 -6.76
C GLY A 30 -10.77 -14.11 -7.86
N ALA A 31 -9.85 -13.17 -7.65
CA ALA A 31 -9.30 -12.35 -8.73
C ALA A 31 -8.66 -13.24 -9.81
N GLN A 32 -8.78 -12.83 -11.07
CA GLN A 32 -8.26 -13.58 -12.21
C GLN A 32 -6.74 -13.74 -12.11
N ALA A 33 -6.23 -14.96 -12.29
CA ALA A 33 -4.80 -15.19 -12.33
C ALA A 33 -4.13 -14.37 -13.45
N GLY A 34 -3.03 -13.70 -13.13
CA GLY A 34 -2.29 -12.85 -14.07
C GLY A 34 -2.88 -11.45 -14.28
N SER A 35 -3.99 -11.09 -13.63
CA SER A 35 -4.44 -9.70 -13.59
C SER A 35 -3.64 -8.89 -12.57
N LYS A 36 -3.65 -7.56 -12.75
CA LYS A 36 -3.18 -6.60 -11.75
C LYS A 36 -3.84 -6.91 -10.39
N ARG A 37 -3.07 -6.88 -9.30
CA ARG A 37 -3.60 -7.13 -7.94
C ARG A 37 -4.43 -5.93 -7.51
N THR A 38 -5.41 -6.17 -6.64
CA THR A 38 -6.24 -5.10 -6.07
C THR A 38 -5.40 -4.00 -5.41
N GLY A 39 -4.32 -4.38 -4.73
CA GLY A 39 -3.42 -3.47 -4.04
C GLY A 39 -2.33 -2.82 -4.90
N ASP A 40 -2.27 -3.08 -6.20
CA ASP A 40 -1.26 -2.46 -7.07
C ASP A 40 -1.57 -0.97 -7.32
N LEU A 41 -0.70 -0.08 -6.84
CA LEU A 41 -0.77 1.36 -7.08
C LEU A 41 0.22 1.78 -8.17
N PRO A 42 0.10 3.00 -8.74
CA PRO A 42 1.17 3.57 -9.55
C PRO A 42 2.46 3.71 -8.74
N GLU A 43 3.60 3.61 -9.43
CA GLU A 43 4.91 3.81 -8.80
C GLU A 43 5.04 5.24 -8.26
N LEU A 44 5.81 5.38 -7.17
CA LEU A 44 6.11 6.65 -6.52
C LEU A 44 7.51 7.10 -6.94
N THR A 45 7.63 8.26 -7.57
CA THR A 45 8.94 8.81 -7.98
C THR A 45 9.39 9.91 -7.03
N ALA A 46 10.52 9.67 -6.35
CA ALA A 46 11.17 10.64 -5.49
C ALA A 46 12.22 11.46 -6.25
N GLY A 47 12.14 12.79 -6.14
CA GLY A 47 13.15 13.71 -6.69
C GLY A 47 14.51 13.60 -5.99
N SER A 48 15.47 14.41 -6.42
CA SER A 48 16.83 14.46 -5.85
C SER A 48 16.84 14.76 -4.35
N GLU A 49 15.90 15.59 -3.88
CA GLU A 49 15.69 15.94 -2.47
C GLU A 49 15.05 14.82 -1.64
N GLY A 50 14.76 13.66 -2.25
CA GLY A 50 14.11 12.53 -1.58
C GLY A 50 12.61 12.73 -1.31
N ARG A 51 12.00 13.80 -1.82
CA ARG A 51 10.55 14.05 -1.73
C ARG A 51 9.81 13.45 -2.93
N ALA A 52 8.63 12.91 -2.67
CA ALA A 52 7.74 12.37 -3.68
C ALA A 52 6.30 12.77 -3.35
N GLU A 53 5.48 12.94 -4.39
CA GLU A 53 4.05 13.17 -4.30
C GLU A 53 3.36 12.26 -5.31
N LEU A 54 2.28 11.62 -4.89
CA LEU A 54 1.44 10.80 -5.76
C LEU A 54 -0.02 11.16 -5.52
N GLN A 55 -0.67 11.65 -6.57
CA GLN A 55 -2.11 11.79 -6.63
C GLN A 55 -2.65 10.79 -7.65
N THR A 56 -3.55 9.91 -7.21
CA THR A 56 -4.14 8.88 -8.06
C THR A 56 -5.59 8.63 -7.67
N SER A 57 -6.33 7.98 -8.57
CA SER A 57 -7.71 7.57 -8.36
C SER A 57 -7.88 6.13 -8.85
N SER A 58 -8.79 5.39 -8.20
CA SER A 58 -9.10 4.02 -8.56
C SER A 58 -10.58 3.76 -8.37
N ALA A 59 -11.23 3.27 -9.43
CA ALA A 59 -12.60 2.77 -9.36
C ALA A 59 -12.68 1.32 -8.82
N ALA A 60 -11.54 0.64 -8.69
CA ALA A 60 -11.48 -0.73 -8.20
C ALA A 60 -11.54 -0.82 -6.67
N LEU A 61 -11.28 0.30 -5.97
CA LEU A 61 -11.22 0.38 -4.52
C LEU A 61 -12.51 1.02 -3.98
N SER A 62 -12.92 0.60 -2.79
CA SER A 62 -14.00 1.22 -2.03
C SER A 62 -13.50 1.59 -0.62
N VAL A 63 -14.21 2.49 0.06
CA VAL A 63 -13.82 2.96 1.41
C VAL A 63 -15.00 2.83 2.35
N GLY A 64 -14.85 2.02 3.39
CA GLY A 64 -15.80 1.88 4.48
C GLY A 64 -17.13 1.20 4.11
N THR A 65 -17.16 0.47 3.00
CA THR A 65 -18.36 -0.22 2.48
C THR A 65 -18.52 -1.65 3.01
N GLY A 66 -17.46 -2.25 3.58
CA GLY A 66 -17.42 -3.65 3.99
C GLY A 66 -17.40 -4.66 2.85
N LYS A 67 -17.31 -4.22 1.59
CA LYS A 67 -17.19 -5.10 0.43
C LYS A 67 -15.80 -5.73 0.34
N PRO A 68 -15.60 -6.80 -0.45
CA PRO A 68 -14.28 -7.40 -0.64
C PRO A 68 -13.19 -6.44 -1.14
N ASN A 69 -13.56 -5.31 -1.75
CA ASN A 69 -12.64 -4.27 -2.21
C ASN A 69 -12.59 -3.04 -1.30
N ASP A 70 -13.00 -3.14 -0.03
CA ASP A 70 -12.85 -2.08 0.96
C ASP A 70 -11.39 -1.98 1.43
N VAL A 71 -10.78 -0.80 1.30
CA VAL A 71 -9.38 -0.56 1.67
C VAL A 71 -9.15 -0.40 3.18
N ILE A 72 -10.22 -0.17 3.95
CA ILE A 72 -10.10 -0.01 5.41
C ILE A 72 -9.61 -1.31 6.04
N GLY A 73 -8.59 -1.23 6.89
CA GLY A 73 -7.96 -2.38 7.54
C GLY A 73 -6.79 -2.99 6.76
N HIS A 74 -6.39 -2.39 5.65
CA HIS A 74 -5.17 -2.70 4.91
C HIS A 74 -4.03 -1.71 5.24
N ALA A 75 -2.85 -1.87 4.66
CA ALA A 75 -1.73 -0.94 4.83
C ALA A 75 -1.10 -0.54 3.48
N VAL A 76 -0.60 0.68 3.36
CA VAL A 76 0.22 1.10 2.22
C VAL A 76 1.70 0.91 2.58
N VAL A 77 2.48 0.30 1.69
CA VAL A 77 3.92 0.06 1.87
C VAL A 77 4.71 0.65 0.71
N ILE A 78 5.75 1.43 1.04
CA ILE A 78 6.71 2.00 0.07
C ILE A 78 7.94 1.11 0.02
N HIS A 79 8.37 0.71 -1.18
CA HIS A 79 9.55 -0.13 -1.41
C HIS A 79 10.78 0.73 -1.73
N ALA A 80 11.98 0.22 -1.48
CA ALA A 80 13.24 0.94 -1.72
C ALA A 80 13.58 1.10 -3.21
N ALA A 81 12.98 0.27 -4.06
CA ALA A 81 13.12 0.31 -5.51
C ALA A 81 11.85 -0.24 -6.16
N VAL A 82 11.83 -0.29 -7.48
CA VAL A 82 10.84 -1.05 -8.25
C VAL A 82 11.00 -2.53 -7.93
N ASP A 83 9.92 -3.14 -7.47
CA ASP A 83 9.84 -4.53 -7.01
C ASP A 83 8.52 -5.13 -7.50
N PRO A 84 8.49 -5.80 -8.66
CA PRO A 84 7.24 -6.26 -9.29
C PRO A 84 6.63 -7.50 -8.60
N ASP A 85 7.43 -8.31 -7.89
CA ASP A 85 6.99 -9.52 -7.19
C ASP A 85 7.48 -9.54 -5.73
N PRO A 86 6.97 -8.63 -4.89
CA PRO A 86 7.40 -8.51 -3.51
C PRO A 86 6.97 -9.72 -2.67
N LYS A 87 7.93 -10.31 -1.94
CA LYS A 87 7.71 -11.45 -1.05
C LYS A 87 7.91 -11.08 0.40
N VAL A 88 6.93 -11.45 1.23
CA VAL A 88 7.01 -11.28 2.68
C VAL A 88 7.69 -12.49 3.27
N GLU A 89 8.78 -12.26 4.00
CA GLU A 89 9.41 -13.28 4.83
C GLU A 89 9.58 -12.72 6.24
N PHE A 90 8.87 -13.31 7.21
CA PHE A 90 8.95 -12.89 8.60
C PHE A 90 10.36 -13.11 9.15
N GLY A 91 10.91 -12.08 9.82
CA GLY A 91 12.26 -12.13 10.39
C GLY A 91 13.39 -11.96 9.38
N VAL A 92 13.09 -11.77 8.08
CA VAL A 92 14.09 -11.52 7.04
C VAL A 92 14.13 -10.02 6.72
N ARG A 93 15.34 -9.45 6.64
CA ARG A 93 15.52 -8.06 6.23
C ARG A 93 15.06 -7.89 4.78
N ASN A 94 14.22 -6.91 4.51
CA ASN A 94 13.77 -6.55 3.17
C ASN A 94 14.08 -5.07 2.86
N GLY A 95 13.75 -4.63 1.65
CA GLY A 95 13.92 -3.25 1.21
C GLY A 95 12.67 -2.39 1.37
N TRP A 96 11.79 -2.64 2.35
CA TRP A 96 10.56 -1.87 2.50
C TRP A 96 10.81 -0.68 3.43
N LEU A 97 10.54 0.53 2.94
CA LEU A 97 10.98 1.79 3.55
C LEU A 97 10.01 2.35 4.58
N ALA A 98 8.71 2.20 4.32
CA ALA A 98 7.67 2.79 5.16
C ALA A 98 6.36 2.00 5.05
N CYS A 99 5.55 2.06 6.10
CA CYS A 99 4.24 1.43 6.18
C CYS A 99 3.26 2.37 6.88
N GLY A 100 2.05 2.49 6.34
CA GLY A 100 0.95 3.23 6.95
C GLY A 100 -0.35 2.44 6.91
N VAL A 101 -1.03 2.30 8.05
CA VAL A 101 -2.33 1.63 8.12
C VAL A 101 -3.41 2.53 7.51
N ILE A 102 -4.31 1.92 6.74
CA ILE A 102 -5.50 2.57 6.18
C ILE A 102 -6.65 2.36 7.17
N GLU A 103 -6.94 3.38 7.95
CA GLU A 103 -7.98 3.34 8.98
C GLU A 103 -9.01 4.46 8.79
N ARG A 104 -10.15 4.34 9.49
CA ARG A 104 -11.16 5.39 9.48
C ARG A 104 -10.60 6.61 10.20
N SER A 105 -10.76 7.77 9.59
CA SER A 105 -10.46 9.04 10.26
C SER A 105 -11.48 9.26 11.39
N GLU A 106 -11.02 9.24 12.63
CA GLU A 106 -11.81 9.65 13.80
C GLU A 106 -11.90 11.19 13.83
N GLY A 107 -12.85 11.74 13.07
CA GLY A 107 -13.23 13.16 13.20
C GLY A 107 -12.45 14.18 12.35
N LEU A 108 -11.47 13.79 11.54
CA LEU A 108 -10.87 14.67 10.53
C LEU A 108 -11.58 14.48 9.18
N ASP A 109 -12.39 15.47 8.78
CA ASP A 109 -12.82 15.60 7.39
C ASP A 109 -11.64 16.12 6.57
N LEU A 110 -10.88 15.21 5.96
CA LEU A 110 -9.72 15.55 5.15
C LEU A 110 -10.06 16.47 3.96
N LYS A 111 -11.34 16.54 3.54
CA LYS A 111 -11.79 17.49 2.50
C LYS A 111 -11.80 18.95 2.97
N LYS A 112 -11.69 19.20 4.28
CA LYS A 112 -11.58 20.56 4.85
C LYS A 112 -10.14 21.01 5.03
N LEU A 113 -9.17 20.15 4.78
CA LEU A 113 -7.74 20.42 4.95
C LEU A 113 -7.04 20.73 3.62
N PHE A 114 -7.73 20.59 2.49
CA PHE A 114 -7.24 20.88 1.14
C PHE A 114 -8.30 21.66 0.36
#